data_AF-A0A8T2M2Q4-F1
#
_entry.id   AF-A0A8T2M2Q4-F1
#
_cell.length_a   1.000
_cell.length_b   1.000
_cell.length_c   1.000
_cell.angle_alpha   90.00
_cell.angle_beta   90.00
_cell.angle_gamma   90.00
#
_symmetry.space_group_name_H-M   'P 1'
#
loop_
_entity.id
_entity.type
_entity.pdbx_description
1 polymer ?
#
loop_
_entity_poly.entity_id
_entity_poly.type
_entity_poly.pdbx_seq_one_letter_code
_entity_poly.pdbx_strand_id
1 'polypeptide(L)'
;SHKLTGAGLYKTVRRVLCVDGWYDMAMEYMECRRCKRKYTSWSGKLLKQLDPGHRSYFPAILTYRLSCDMRVVRLMRERTLGNSIRMLSNKLREQHSEAWMASTLQYLAVCKKFQVAGVEAPSIAPPPPMVPIPSHHWLLTVHAEDVRMRIGEMKSRVTSIFGSILKMDSTKKVIFLIDRLSSIVKQHTL
;
A
#
# COMPACT_ATOMS: atom_id res chain seq x y z
N SER A 1 -23.92 9.08 16.61
CA SER A 1 -23.06 9.05 15.40
C SER A 1 -23.67 9.96 14.34
N HIS A 2 -22.86 10.71 13.59
CA HIS A 2 -23.35 11.60 12.53
C HIS A 2 -23.19 10.93 11.16
N LYS A 3 -24.25 10.91 10.35
CA LYS A 3 -24.25 10.29 9.03
C LYS A 3 -23.42 11.12 8.05
N LEU A 4 -22.42 10.47 7.45
CA LEU A 4 -21.66 11.03 6.32
C LEU A 4 -22.39 10.71 5.02
N THR A 5 -22.30 11.60 4.05
CA THR A 5 -22.82 11.39 2.70
C THR A 5 -21.74 11.61 1.66
N GLY A 6 -21.85 10.90 0.54
CA GLY A 6 -21.00 11.12 -0.62
C GLY A 6 -21.07 12.58 -1.09
N ALA A 7 -19.92 13.15 -1.39
CA ALA A 7 -19.73 14.55 -1.77
C ALA A 7 -18.87 14.68 -3.04
N GLY A 8 -18.87 13.64 -3.88
CA GLY A 8 -18.20 13.61 -5.17
C GLY A 8 -16.76 13.12 -5.13
N LEU A 9 -16.16 12.91 -6.31
CA LEU A 9 -14.85 12.29 -6.43
C LEU A 9 -13.72 13.16 -5.83
N TYR A 10 -12.77 12.46 -5.21
CA TYR A 10 -11.52 13.04 -4.74
C TYR A 10 -10.67 13.44 -5.94
N LYS A 11 -10.10 14.65 -5.89
CA LYS A 11 -9.37 15.27 -7.00
C LYS A 11 -8.14 14.49 -7.50
N THR A 12 -7.63 13.54 -6.71
CA THR A 12 -6.39 12.84 -7.01
C THR A 12 -6.61 11.34 -6.99
N VAL A 13 -6.40 10.70 -8.14
CA VAL A 13 -6.30 9.24 -8.23
C VAL A 13 -5.00 8.80 -7.58
N ARG A 14 -5.06 7.76 -6.75
CA ARG A 14 -3.90 7.22 -6.08
C ARG A 14 -3.39 5.98 -6.76
N ARG A 15 -2.11 5.96 -7.06
CA ARG A 15 -1.43 4.75 -7.52
C ARG A 15 -1.12 3.84 -6.33
N VAL A 16 -1.47 2.56 -6.45
CA VAL A 16 -1.34 1.54 -5.41
C VAL A 16 -0.39 0.45 -5.85
N LEU A 17 0.66 0.22 -5.06
CA LEU A 17 1.60 -0.87 -5.29
C LEU A 17 0.92 -2.19 -4.93
N CYS A 18 0.89 -3.11 -5.89
CA CYS A 18 0.40 -4.47 -5.71
C CYS A 18 1.53 -5.50 -5.84
N VAL A 19 1.19 -6.78 -5.66
CA VAL A 19 2.15 -7.90 -5.72
C VAL A 19 2.72 -8.05 -7.14
N ASP A 20 1.87 -7.87 -8.13
CA ASP A 20 2.07 -8.17 -9.56
C ASP A 20 2.10 -6.92 -10.44
N GLY A 21 1.89 -5.73 -9.87
CA GLY A 21 1.96 -4.49 -10.63
C GLY A 21 1.46 -3.28 -9.85
N TRP A 22 0.81 -2.39 -10.58
CA TRP A 22 0.22 -1.16 -10.06
C TRP A 22 -1.23 -1.07 -10.50
N TYR A 23 -2.09 -0.56 -9.62
CA TYR A 23 -3.44 -0.16 -9.99
C TYR A 23 -3.74 1.23 -9.48
N ASP A 24 -4.69 1.88 -10.14
CA ASP A 24 -5.14 3.21 -9.79
C ASP A 24 -6.44 3.13 -8.96
N MET A 25 -6.47 3.88 -7.87
CA MET A 25 -7.57 3.91 -6.92
C MET A 25 -8.13 5.33 -6.85
N ALA A 26 -9.38 5.48 -7.30
CA ALA A 26 -10.18 6.68 -7.10
C ALA A 26 -10.84 6.64 -5.71
N MET A 27 -11.08 7.81 -5.13
CA MET A 27 -11.73 7.95 -3.83
C MET A 27 -12.88 8.94 -3.94
N GLU A 28 -13.77 8.93 -2.96
CA GLU A 28 -14.80 9.93 -2.81
C GLU A 28 -14.48 10.87 -1.63
N TYR A 29 -15.03 12.07 -1.67
CA TYR A 29 -15.20 12.90 -0.50
C TYR A 29 -16.45 12.47 0.26
N MET A 30 -16.34 12.40 1.57
CA MET A 30 -17.44 12.18 2.50
C MET A 30 -17.70 13.49 3.25
N GLU A 31 -18.92 14.00 3.19
CA GLU A 31 -19.31 15.22 3.90
C GLU A 31 -20.19 14.90 5.10
N CYS A 32 -19.91 15.56 6.22
CA CYS A 32 -20.80 15.54 7.37
C CYS A 32 -21.94 16.54 7.18
N ARG A 33 -23.19 16.06 7.22
CA ARG A 33 -24.37 16.92 7.02
C ARG A 33 -24.51 18.04 8.06
N ARG A 34 -23.99 17.85 9.28
CA ARG A 34 -24.11 18.80 10.39
C ARG A 34 -23.04 19.90 10.37
N CYS A 35 -21.77 19.51 10.24
CA CYS A 35 -20.65 20.47 10.31
C CYS A 35 -20.08 20.86 8.94
N LYS A 36 -20.61 20.30 7.84
CA LYS A 36 -20.21 20.56 6.44
C LYS A 36 -18.74 20.28 6.14
N ARG A 37 -18.01 19.65 7.05
CA ARG A 37 -16.62 19.24 6.84
C ARG A 37 -16.57 18.06 5.89
N LYS A 38 -15.63 18.14 4.93
CA LYS A 38 -15.32 17.09 3.97
C LYS A 38 -14.11 16.28 4.45
N TYR A 39 -14.22 14.98 4.32
CA TYR A 39 -13.18 14.00 4.62
C TYR A 39 -12.95 13.15 3.39
N THR A 40 -11.76 12.60 3.22
CA THR A 40 -11.57 11.54 2.22
C THR A 40 -12.20 10.25 2.73
N SER A 41 -12.83 9.43 1.87
CA SER A 41 -13.40 8.13 2.28
C SER A 41 -12.37 7.23 2.96
N TRP A 42 -11.08 7.41 2.62
CA TRP A 42 -9.94 6.68 3.17
C TRP A 42 -9.26 7.37 4.37
N SER A 43 -9.91 8.36 4.97
CA SER A 43 -9.36 9.08 6.11
C SER A 43 -9.15 8.13 7.30
N GLY A 44 -7.94 8.15 7.88
CA GLY A 44 -7.66 7.35 9.08
C GLY A 44 -8.57 7.66 10.27
N LYS A 45 -9.21 8.85 10.32
CA LYS A 45 -10.22 9.17 11.35
C LYS A 45 -11.54 8.43 11.11
N LEU A 46 -11.91 8.22 9.85
CA LEU A 46 -13.11 7.45 9.47
C LEU A 46 -12.87 5.96 9.64
N LEU A 47 -11.73 5.45 9.14
CA LEU A 47 -11.41 4.03 9.22
C LEU A 47 -11.31 3.53 10.66
N LYS A 48 -10.82 4.35 11.60
CA LYS A 48 -10.79 4.01 13.03
C LYS A 48 -12.17 3.83 13.66
N GLN A 49 -13.20 4.47 13.12
CA GLN A 49 -14.57 4.36 13.65
C GLN A 49 -15.30 3.12 13.14
N LEU A 50 -14.83 2.52 12.05
CA LEU A 50 -15.37 1.27 11.51
C LEU A 50 -14.93 0.09 12.38
N ASP A 51 -15.77 -0.93 12.49
CA ASP A 51 -15.37 -2.22 13.04
C ASP A 51 -14.39 -2.95 12.10
N PRO A 52 -13.68 -3.98 12.59
CA PRO A 52 -12.70 -4.71 11.79
C PRO A 52 -13.26 -5.34 10.50
N GLY A 53 -14.53 -5.73 10.48
CA GLY A 53 -15.20 -6.30 9.32
C GLY A 53 -15.29 -5.27 8.19
N HIS A 54 -15.82 -4.09 8.49
CA HIS A 54 -15.92 -3.02 7.49
C HIS A 54 -14.57 -2.44 7.08
N ARG A 55 -13.56 -2.44 7.97
CA ARG A 55 -12.20 -2.04 7.59
C ARG A 55 -11.59 -2.96 6.54
N SER A 56 -12.04 -4.21 6.43
CA SER A 56 -11.52 -5.17 5.43
C SER A 56 -11.83 -4.75 4.00
N TYR A 57 -12.87 -3.94 3.77
CA TYR A 57 -13.21 -3.36 2.45
C TYR A 57 -12.20 -2.31 1.97
N PHE A 58 -11.23 -1.92 2.80
CA PHE A 58 -10.21 -0.94 2.46
C PHE A 58 -8.85 -1.64 2.27
N PRO A 59 -8.58 -2.21 1.09
CA PRO A 59 -7.41 -3.06 0.84
C PRO A 59 -6.09 -2.30 0.67
N ALA A 60 -6.01 -1.01 1.01
CA ALA A 60 -4.82 -0.21 0.77
C ALA A 60 -4.42 0.68 1.95
N ILE A 61 -3.13 0.79 2.21
CA ILE A 61 -2.53 1.76 3.12
C ILE A 61 -2.05 2.96 2.32
N LEU A 62 -2.52 4.13 2.72
CA LEU A 62 -2.17 5.40 2.07
C LEU A 62 -0.96 6.01 2.75
N THR A 63 0.05 6.33 1.96
CA THR A 63 1.14 7.21 2.38
C THR A 63 0.96 8.59 1.75
N TYR A 64 1.95 9.47 1.89
CA TYR A 64 1.89 10.83 1.34
C TYR A 64 1.74 10.83 -0.19
N ARG A 65 2.62 10.12 -0.92
CA ARG A 65 2.63 10.12 -2.40
C ARG A 65 2.07 8.85 -3.05
N LEU A 66 2.20 7.70 -2.38
CA LEU A 66 1.84 6.40 -2.94
C LEU A 66 0.92 5.64 -1.98
N SER A 67 0.31 4.58 -2.47
CA SER A 67 -0.43 3.65 -1.61
C SER A 67 0.11 2.24 -1.78
N CYS A 68 -0.11 1.38 -0.79
CA CYS A 68 0.35 0.01 -0.80
C CYS A 68 -0.80 -0.94 -0.53
N ASP A 69 -0.95 -1.97 -1.35
CA ASP A 69 -1.96 -3.00 -1.19
C ASP A 69 -1.72 -3.82 0.07
N MET A 70 -2.80 -4.19 0.75
CA MET A 70 -2.78 -4.94 2.00
C MET A 70 -2.17 -6.33 1.81
N ARG A 71 -2.19 -6.91 0.60
CA ARG A 71 -1.47 -8.15 0.28
C ARG A 71 0.05 -7.97 0.44
N VAL A 72 0.61 -6.89 -0.09
CA VAL A 72 2.03 -6.55 0.07
C VAL A 72 2.35 -6.25 1.54
N VAL A 73 1.45 -5.52 2.22
CA VAL A 73 1.60 -5.23 3.65
C VAL A 73 1.62 -6.49 4.48
N ARG A 74 0.75 -7.46 4.18
CA ARG A 74 0.69 -8.75 4.90
C ARG A 74 1.99 -9.54 4.77
N LEU A 75 2.66 -9.50 3.61
CA LEU A 75 3.98 -10.10 3.44
C LEU A 75 5.03 -9.48 4.36
N MET A 76 4.91 -8.20 4.75
CA MET A 76 5.82 -7.54 5.71
C MET A 76 5.51 -7.88 7.18
N ARG A 77 4.32 -8.43 7.47
CA ARG A 77 3.91 -8.77 8.84
C ARG A 77 4.60 -10.04 9.34
N GLU A 78 4.94 -10.95 8.45
CA GLU A 78 5.63 -12.20 8.77
C GLU A 78 7.11 -11.91 9.02
N ARG A 79 7.54 -11.83 10.28
CA ARG A 79 8.96 -11.66 10.62
C ARG A 79 9.62 -13.00 10.82
N THR A 80 9.99 -13.66 9.73
CA THR A 80 10.84 -14.85 9.77
C THR A 80 12.29 -14.49 9.47
N LEU A 81 13.23 -15.29 9.96
CA LEU A 81 14.64 -15.21 9.56
C LEU A 81 14.70 -15.43 8.04
N GLY A 82 14.98 -14.36 7.30
CA GLY A 82 14.96 -14.35 5.82
C GLY A 82 13.99 -13.32 5.23
N ASN A 83 12.88 -12.99 5.90
CA ASN A 83 11.90 -12.04 5.36
C ASN A 83 12.26 -10.57 5.67
N SER A 84 13.33 -10.09 5.03
CA SER A 84 13.69 -8.67 5.09
C SER A 84 12.89 -7.85 4.07
N ILE A 85 12.61 -6.59 4.38
CA ILE A 85 11.91 -5.67 3.46
C ILE A 85 12.72 -5.46 2.17
N ARG A 86 14.05 -5.56 2.23
CA ARG A 86 14.91 -5.55 1.03
C ARG A 86 14.66 -6.78 0.15
N MET A 87 14.55 -7.96 0.74
CA MET A 87 14.21 -9.18 0.00
C MET A 87 12.81 -9.09 -0.60
N LEU A 88 11.83 -8.59 0.16
CA LEU A 88 10.48 -8.35 -0.38
C LEU A 88 10.52 -7.36 -1.55
N SER A 89 11.26 -6.26 -1.46
CA SER A 89 11.42 -5.30 -2.55
C SER A 89 12.01 -5.93 -3.82
N ASN A 90 13.00 -6.81 -3.66
CA ASN A 90 13.58 -7.57 -4.78
C ASN A 90 12.57 -8.57 -5.36
N LYS A 91 11.83 -9.28 -4.51
CA LYS A 91 10.79 -10.22 -4.95
C LYS A 91 9.69 -9.52 -5.73
N LEU A 92 9.19 -8.38 -5.24
CA LEU A 92 8.22 -7.58 -5.97
C LEU A 92 8.79 -7.16 -7.33
N ARG A 93 10.09 -6.83 -7.41
CA ARG A 93 10.75 -6.40 -8.66
C ARG A 93 10.81 -7.52 -9.67
N GLU A 94 11.13 -8.71 -9.22
CA GLU A 94 11.11 -9.91 -10.04
C GLU A 94 9.70 -10.18 -10.57
N GLN A 95 8.69 -10.18 -9.68
CA GLN A 95 7.29 -10.41 -10.07
C GLN A 95 6.75 -9.33 -11.02
N HIS A 96 7.04 -8.06 -10.79
CA HIS A 96 6.64 -6.97 -11.70
C HIS A 96 7.35 -7.07 -13.04
N SER A 97 8.64 -7.46 -13.05
CA SER A 97 9.40 -7.68 -14.29
C SER A 97 8.78 -8.81 -15.11
N GLU A 98 8.44 -9.94 -14.49
CA GLU A 98 7.78 -11.06 -15.17
C GLU A 98 6.41 -10.66 -15.73
N ALA A 99 5.57 -10.00 -14.91
CA ALA A 99 4.24 -9.56 -15.35
C ALA A 99 4.31 -8.55 -16.50
N TRP A 100 5.27 -7.63 -16.45
CA TRP A 100 5.52 -6.66 -17.51
C TRP A 100 6.05 -7.34 -18.78
N MET A 101 6.98 -8.28 -18.66
CA MET A 101 7.51 -9.06 -19.79
C MET A 101 6.41 -9.87 -20.46
N ALA A 102 5.57 -10.56 -19.69
CA ALA A 102 4.43 -11.33 -20.21
C ALA A 102 3.45 -10.43 -20.97
N SER A 103 3.11 -9.27 -20.39
CA SER A 103 2.23 -8.27 -21.04
C SER A 103 2.85 -7.72 -22.34
N THR A 104 4.16 -7.48 -22.33
CA THR A 104 4.90 -6.99 -23.50
C THR A 104 4.94 -8.03 -24.61
N LEU A 105 5.19 -9.31 -24.29
CA LEU A 105 5.15 -10.40 -25.26
C LEU A 105 3.76 -10.55 -25.87
N GLN A 106 2.71 -10.46 -25.06
CA GLN A 106 1.33 -10.51 -25.54
C GLN A 106 1.01 -9.34 -26.49
N TYR A 107 1.43 -8.12 -26.12
CA TYR A 107 1.31 -6.94 -26.97
C TYR A 107 1.99 -7.14 -28.32
N LEU A 108 3.28 -7.53 -28.31
CA LEU A 108 4.05 -7.75 -29.53
C LEU A 108 3.48 -8.88 -30.40
N ALA A 109 2.97 -9.95 -29.78
CA ALA A 109 2.31 -11.05 -30.49
C ALA A 109 1.03 -10.58 -31.21
N VAL A 110 0.27 -9.66 -30.61
CA VAL A 110 -0.90 -9.04 -31.24
C VAL A 110 -0.46 -8.11 -32.37
N CYS A 111 0.54 -7.25 -32.15
CA CYS A 111 1.11 -6.36 -33.15
C CYS A 111 1.59 -7.10 -34.40
N LYS A 112 2.21 -8.29 -34.23
CA LYS A 112 2.66 -9.13 -35.34
C LYS A 112 1.52 -9.55 -36.27
N LYS A 113 0.28 -9.71 -35.77
CA LYS A 113 -0.88 -10.06 -36.60
C LYS A 113 -1.29 -8.95 -37.56
N PHE A 114 -0.93 -7.71 -37.26
CA PHE A 114 -1.23 -6.55 -38.09
C PHE A 114 -0.13 -6.26 -39.12
N GLN A 115 0.97 -7.02 -39.11
CA GLN A 115 2.01 -6.95 -40.12
C GLN A 115 1.65 -7.88 -41.29
N VAL A 116 1.03 -7.31 -42.34
CA VAL A 116 0.69 -8.04 -43.56
C VAL A 116 1.74 -7.76 -44.64
N ALA A 117 2.21 -8.81 -45.32
CA ALA A 117 3.18 -8.65 -46.41
C ALA A 117 2.58 -7.82 -47.56
N GLY A 118 3.30 -6.79 -48.01
CA GLY A 118 2.89 -5.92 -49.11
C GLY A 118 2.01 -4.73 -48.73
N VAL A 119 1.69 -4.54 -47.44
CA VAL A 119 0.99 -3.36 -46.91
C VAL A 119 1.94 -2.59 -45.99
N GLU A 120 1.97 -1.27 -46.12
CA GLU A 120 2.76 -0.41 -45.22
C GLU A 120 2.29 -0.64 -43.77
N ALA A 121 3.21 -1.06 -42.91
CA ALA A 121 2.86 -1.44 -41.56
C ALA A 121 2.33 -0.22 -40.78
N PRO A 122 1.20 -0.33 -40.07
CA PRO A 122 0.75 0.76 -39.20
C PRO A 122 1.85 1.07 -38.17
N SER A 123 2.03 2.36 -37.86
CA SER A 123 2.97 2.81 -36.82
C SER A 123 2.54 2.26 -35.46
N ILE A 124 3.16 1.15 -35.06
CA ILE A 124 2.91 0.48 -33.79
C ILE A 124 3.75 1.19 -32.73
N ALA A 125 3.09 1.71 -31.69
CA ALA A 125 3.77 2.34 -30.56
C ALA A 125 4.66 1.31 -29.83
N PRO A 126 5.83 1.70 -29.32
CA PRO A 126 6.64 0.81 -28.49
C PRO A 126 5.88 0.47 -27.18
N PRO A 127 6.11 -0.72 -26.62
CA PRO A 127 5.51 -1.10 -25.34
C PRO A 127 5.91 -0.11 -24.24
N PRO A 128 4.99 0.27 -23.34
CA PRO A 128 5.29 1.18 -22.24
C PRO A 128 6.43 0.64 -21.35
N PRO A 129 7.35 1.50 -20.86
CA PRO A 129 8.39 1.08 -19.95
C PRO A 129 7.81 0.58 -18.63
N MET A 130 8.48 -0.40 -18.00
CA MET A 130 8.07 -0.91 -16.70
C MET A 130 8.10 0.20 -15.64
N VAL A 131 7.02 0.33 -14.86
CA VAL A 131 6.96 1.28 -13.76
C VAL A 131 7.88 0.81 -12.62
N PRO A 132 8.85 1.62 -12.17
CA PRO A 132 9.81 1.19 -11.16
C PRO A 132 9.13 0.98 -9.81
N ILE A 133 9.63 -0.01 -9.06
CA ILE A 133 9.18 -0.27 -7.69
C ILE A 133 9.78 0.76 -6.74
N PRO A 134 9.03 1.23 -5.73
CA PRO A 134 9.55 2.16 -4.74
C PRO A 134 10.72 1.56 -3.96
N SER A 135 11.50 2.44 -3.34
CA SER A 135 12.60 2.00 -2.49
C SER A 135 12.10 1.15 -1.32
N HIS A 136 12.94 0.23 -0.85
CA HIS A 136 12.69 -0.55 0.36
C HIS A 136 12.49 0.34 1.61
N HIS A 137 13.07 1.55 1.63
CA HIS A 137 12.78 2.56 2.66
C HIS A 137 11.32 3.05 2.63
N TRP A 138 10.72 3.17 1.45
CA TRP A 138 9.29 3.48 1.35
C TRP A 138 8.42 2.31 1.84
N LEU A 139 8.80 1.06 1.58
CA LEU A 139 8.11 -0.09 2.17
C LEU A 139 8.19 -0.10 3.71
N LEU A 140 9.32 0.33 4.28
CA LEU A 140 9.46 0.53 5.73
C LEU A 140 8.47 1.57 6.27
N THR A 141 8.23 2.68 5.57
CA THR A 141 7.26 3.69 6.03
C THR A 141 5.83 3.16 5.95
N VAL A 142 5.48 2.41 4.90
CA VAL A 142 4.18 1.71 4.81
C VAL A 142 4.00 0.75 5.98
N HIS A 143 5.03 -0.05 6.31
CA HIS A 143 4.99 -0.98 7.42
C HIS A 143 4.81 -0.27 8.76
N ALA A 144 5.48 0.87 8.96
CA ALA A 144 5.30 1.69 10.15
C ALA A 144 3.85 2.21 10.27
N GLU A 145 3.26 2.66 9.16
CA GLU A 145 1.84 3.07 9.13
C GLU A 145 0.88 1.92 9.43
N ASP A 146 1.14 0.71 8.91
CA ASP A 146 0.38 -0.49 9.24
C ASP A 146 0.41 -0.82 10.74
N VAL A 147 1.60 -0.79 11.34
CA VAL A 147 1.78 -1.00 12.79
C VAL A 147 1.05 0.08 13.59
N ARG A 148 1.19 1.35 13.19
CA ARG A 148 0.48 2.47 13.83
C ARG A 148 -1.04 2.30 13.80
N MET A 149 -1.59 1.73 12.73
CA MET A 149 -3.03 1.49 12.61
C MET A 149 -3.53 0.33 13.47
N ARG A 150 -2.68 -0.65 13.75
CA ARG A 150 -3.04 -1.85 14.53
C ARG A 150 -2.59 -1.81 15.98
N ILE A 151 -1.77 -0.83 16.38
CA ILE A 151 -1.18 -0.78 17.74
C ILE A 151 -2.23 -0.85 18.86
N GLY A 152 -3.39 -0.22 18.67
CA GLY A 152 -4.50 -0.28 19.63
C GLY A 152 -5.07 -1.70 19.79
N GLU A 153 -5.26 -2.40 18.68
CA GLU A 153 -5.74 -3.79 18.66
C GLU A 153 -4.68 -4.77 19.16
N MET A 154 -3.40 -4.53 18.84
CA MET A 154 -2.30 -5.32 19.36
C MET A 154 -2.19 -5.18 20.87
N LYS A 155 -2.31 -3.95 21.39
CA LYS A 155 -2.32 -3.70 22.84
C LYS A 155 -3.49 -4.42 23.50
N SER A 156 -4.71 -4.30 22.96
CA SER A 156 -5.88 -4.96 23.55
C SER A 156 -5.78 -6.48 23.54
N ARG A 157 -5.19 -7.08 22.48
CA ARG A 157 -4.91 -8.52 22.41
C ARG A 157 -3.90 -8.96 23.45
N VAL A 158 -2.79 -8.23 23.61
CA VAL A 158 -1.76 -8.56 24.59
C VAL A 158 -2.28 -8.43 26.02
N THR A 159 -3.13 -7.44 26.30
CA THR A 159 -3.76 -7.25 27.62
C THR A 159 -5.02 -8.09 27.82
N SER A 160 -5.39 -8.93 26.86
CA SER A 160 -6.59 -9.75 26.94
C SER A 160 -6.36 -10.96 27.84
N ILE A 161 -7.31 -11.21 28.75
CA ILE A 161 -7.33 -12.40 29.61
C ILE A 161 -7.48 -13.71 28.82
N PHE A 162 -7.95 -13.65 27.57
CA PHE A 162 -8.11 -14.82 26.70
C PHE A 162 -6.81 -15.27 26.02
N GLY A 163 -5.70 -14.54 26.25
CA GLY A 163 -4.36 -14.96 25.90
C GLY A 163 -4.03 -14.97 24.40
N SER A 164 -2.88 -14.41 24.05
CA SER A 164 -2.19 -14.74 22.80
C SER A 164 -0.73 -14.97 23.13
N ILE A 165 -0.15 -16.09 22.72
CA ILE A 165 1.27 -16.38 22.96
C ILE A 165 2.10 -15.37 22.17
N LEU A 166 2.70 -14.40 22.86
CA LEU A 166 3.61 -13.44 22.27
C LEU A 166 4.98 -14.10 22.13
N LYS A 167 5.28 -14.64 20.94
CA LYS A 167 6.64 -15.08 20.62
C LYS A 167 7.51 -13.84 20.43
N MET A 168 8.38 -13.58 21.41
CA MET A 168 9.31 -12.45 21.37
C MET A 168 10.57 -12.87 20.62
N ASP A 169 10.61 -12.64 19.31
CA ASP A 169 11.83 -12.87 18.52
C ASP A 169 12.87 -11.80 18.89
N SER A 170 13.94 -12.25 19.56
CA SER A 170 15.06 -11.43 20.01
C SER A 170 15.75 -10.76 18.82
N THR A 171 15.33 -9.54 18.49
CA THR A 171 16.01 -8.69 17.52
C THR A 171 16.27 -7.33 18.15
N LYS A 172 17.45 -7.21 18.76
CA LYS A 172 18.00 -5.99 19.40
C LYS A 172 18.04 -4.73 18.51
N LYS A 173 17.58 -4.78 17.25
CA LYS A 173 17.68 -3.69 16.26
C LYS A 173 16.43 -2.81 16.11
N VAL A 174 15.23 -3.25 16.56
CA VAL A 174 13.99 -2.48 16.34
C VAL A 174 13.82 -1.34 17.36
N ILE A 175 14.32 -1.51 18.57
CA ILE A 175 14.22 -0.51 19.66
C ILE A 175 15.00 0.75 19.28
N PHE A 176 16.20 0.60 18.68
CA PHE A 176 17.04 1.71 18.27
C PHE A 176 16.43 2.63 17.21
N LEU A 177 15.60 2.10 16.29
CA LEU A 177 14.96 2.90 15.24
C LEU A 177 13.76 3.70 15.76
N ILE A 178 12.98 3.11 16.66
CA ILE A 178 11.83 3.79 17.27
C ILE A 178 12.31 4.89 18.24
N ASP A 179 13.35 4.63 19.03
CA ASP A 179 13.93 5.66 19.91
C ASP A 179 14.59 6.80 19.14
N ARG A 180 15.32 6.51 18.04
CA ARG A 180 15.87 7.57 17.18
C ARG A 180 14.80 8.43 16.54
N LEU A 181 13.72 7.83 16.04
CA LEU A 181 12.61 8.59 15.43
C LEU A 181 11.85 9.40 16.48
N SER A 182 11.69 8.89 17.70
CA SER A 182 11.10 9.67 18.81
C SER A 182 11.96 10.87 19.22
N SER A 183 13.29 10.74 19.12
CA SER A 183 14.25 11.79 19.47
C SER A 183 14.31 12.89 18.40
N ILE A 184 14.23 12.52 17.12
CA ILE A 184 14.19 13.47 15.99
C ILE A 184 12.88 14.27 15.98
N VAL A 185 11.75 13.65 16.32
CA VAL A 185 10.46 14.35 16.42
C VAL A 185 10.44 15.32 17.60
N LYS A 186 11.12 15.03 18.72
CA LYS A 186 11.23 15.96 19.86
C LYS A 186 12.10 17.19 19.57
N GLN A 187 13.11 17.09 18.70
CA GLN A 187 13.98 18.23 18.35
C GLN A 187 13.36 19.23 17.36
N HIS A 188 12.29 18.86 16.65
CA HIS A 188 11.60 19.73 15.69
C HIS A 188 10.27 20.32 16.21
N THR A 189 10.01 20.24 17.52
CA THR A 189 8.81 20.83 18.15
C THR A 189 9.14 21.84 19.26
N LEU A 190 10.30 22.50 19.16
CA LEU A 190 10.60 23.76 19.85
C LEU A 190 10.97 24.81 18.81
#